data_AF-U6DVT2-F1
#
_entry.id   AF-U6DVT2-F1
#
_cell.length_a   1.000
_cell.length_b   1.000
_cell.length_c   1.000
_cell.angle_alpha   90.00
_cell.angle_beta   90.00
_cell.angle_gamma   90.00
#
_symmetry.space_group_name_H-M   'P 1'
#
loop_
_entity.id
_entity.type
_entity.pdbx_description
1 polymer ?
#
loop_
_entity_poly.entity_id
_entity_poly.type
_entity_poly.pdbx_seq_one_letter_code
_entity_poly.pdbx_strand_id
1 'polypeptide(L)'
;RIIKNSKKLNFSLQFFRVALCIDDPNRFSLNTKHLLGKEAMKQRHLRLLGFHVVQIPYYEIELLKSRVELVEYLQRKLFPQKVGVRW
;
A
#
# COMPACT_ATOMS: atom_id res chain seq x y z
N ARG A 1 -27.35 41.90 16.45
CA ARG A 1 -26.67 41.52 15.18
C ARG A 1 -25.68 40.41 15.52
N ILE A 2 -26.10 39.14 15.45
CA ILE A 2 -25.27 38.00 15.87
C ILE A 2 -24.42 37.57 14.67
N ILE A 3 -23.11 37.72 14.80
CA ILE A 3 -22.13 37.32 13.79
C ILE A 3 -22.03 35.79 13.83
N LYS A 4 -22.65 35.09 12.87
CA LYS A 4 -22.40 33.65 12.65
C LYS A 4 -21.02 33.51 12.03
N ASN A 5 -20.02 33.23 12.86
CA ASN A 5 -18.67 32.93 12.42
C ASN A 5 -18.62 31.47 11.94
N SER A 6 -19.11 31.23 10.72
CA SER A 6 -19.04 29.92 10.08
C SER A 6 -17.59 29.65 9.64
N LYS A 7 -16.80 29.07 10.53
CA LYS A 7 -15.54 28.41 10.17
C LYS A 7 -15.87 27.26 9.22
N LYS A 8 -15.82 27.54 7.92
CA LYS A 8 -15.96 26.56 6.86
C LYS A 8 -14.73 25.65 6.97
N LEU A 9 -14.85 24.52 7.67
CA LEU A 9 -13.84 23.47 7.58
C LEU A 9 -13.86 22.97 6.13
N ASN A 10 -12.89 23.40 5.33
CA ASN A 10 -12.59 22.78 4.05
C ASN A 10 -12.02 21.39 4.31
N PHE A 11 -12.91 20.44 4.64
CA PHE A 11 -12.57 19.03 4.60
C PHE A 11 -12.52 18.60 3.13
N SER A 12 -11.37 18.78 2.49
CA SER A 12 -11.05 17.98 1.32
C SER A 12 -11.03 16.52 1.79
N LEU A 13 -12.10 15.77 1.50
CA LEU A 13 -12.15 14.32 1.64
C LEU A 13 -11.14 13.72 0.66
N GLN A 14 -9.86 13.75 1.01
CA GLN A 14 -8.82 13.11 0.21
C GLN A 14 -8.92 11.62 0.45
N PHE A 15 -9.62 10.93 -0.45
CA PHE A 15 -9.73 9.47 -0.45
C PHE A 15 -8.34 8.84 -0.51
N PHE A 16 -8.03 7.99 0.45
CA PHE A 16 -6.78 7.22 0.45
C PHE A 16 -6.91 6.06 -0.54
N ARG A 17 -6.21 6.15 -1.67
CA ARG A 17 -6.23 5.13 -2.72
C ARG A 17 -5.04 4.19 -2.54
N VAL A 18 -5.29 2.90 -2.34
CA VAL A 18 -4.23 1.88 -2.23
C VAL A 18 -4.20 1.03 -3.49
N ALA A 19 -3.01 0.74 -4.00
CA ALA A 19 -2.81 -0.24 -5.06
C ALA A 19 -1.95 -1.38 -4.52
N LEU A 20 -2.56 -2.56 -4.39
CA LEU A 20 -1.86 -3.77 -3.96
C LEU A 20 -1.25 -4.47 -5.17
N CYS A 21 0.08 -4.57 -5.21
CA CYS A 21 0.80 -5.30 -6.24
C CYS A 21 1.26 -6.65 -5.69
N ILE A 22 0.58 -7.72 -6.06
CA ILE A 22 0.97 -9.10 -5.75
C ILE A 22 1.87 -9.59 -6.89
N ASP A 23 3.15 -9.73 -6.62
CA ASP A 23 4.15 -9.99 -7.65
C ASP A 23 4.64 -11.44 -7.58
N ASP A 24 4.27 -12.22 -8.60
CA ASP A 24 4.75 -13.59 -8.83
C ASP A 24 6.23 -13.62 -9.29
N PRO A 25 6.91 -14.79 -9.30
CA PRO A 25 8.31 -14.89 -9.72
C PRO A 25 8.61 -14.31 -11.12
N ASN A 26 7.65 -14.39 -12.06
CA ASN A 26 7.84 -13.89 -13.43
C ASN A 26 7.80 -12.36 -13.52
N ARG A 27 7.56 -11.67 -12.40
CA ARG A 27 7.63 -10.20 -12.26
C ARG A 27 9.03 -9.71 -11.94
N PHE A 28 9.97 -10.61 -11.67
CA PHE A 28 11.34 -10.31 -11.28
C PHE A 28 12.34 -10.75 -12.35
N SER A 29 13.51 -10.11 -12.36
CA SER A 29 14.63 -10.51 -13.21
C SER A 29 15.28 -11.77 -12.64
N LEU A 30 15.72 -12.68 -13.52
CA LEU A 30 16.27 -13.98 -13.14
C LEU A 30 17.32 -13.86 -12.02
N ASN A 31 17.17 -14.70 -10.99
CA ASN A 31 18.07 -14.78 -9.82
C ASN A 31 18.22 -13.47 -9.04
N THR A 32 17.29 -12.53 -9.19
CA THR A 32 17.30 -11.26 -8.43
C THR A 32 15.94 -10.96 -7.85
N LYS A 33 15.91 -10.00 -6.91
CA LYS A 33 14.68 -9.41 -6.38
C LYS A 33 14.34 -8.09 -7.08
N HIS A 34 14.90 -7.84 -8.26
CA HIS A 34 14.61 -6.65 -9.06
C HIS A 34 13.41 -6.88 -9.96
N LEU A 35 12.40 -6.01 -9.85
CA LEU A 35 11.25 -6.02 -10.76
C LEU A 35 11.67 -5.82 -12.21
N LEU A 36 10.97 -6.50 -13.12
CA LEU A 36 11.03 -6.20 -14.54
C LEU A 36 10.57 -4.75 -14.80
N GLY A 37 11.14 -4.11 -15.83
CA GLY A 37 10.86 -2.71 -16.15
C GLY A 37 9.36 -2.39 -16.27
N LYS A 38 8.56 -3.31 -16.84
CA LYS A 38 7.09 -3.18 -16.95
C LYS A 38 6.39 -3.05 -15.58
N GLU A 39 6.84 -3.80 -14.57
CA GLU A 39 6.24 -3.79 -13.23
C GLU A 39 6.70 -2.58 -12.42
N ALA A 40 8.00 -2.26 -12.51
CA ALA A 40 8.54 -1.03 -11.93
C ALA A 40 7.83 0.21 -12.49
N MET A 41 7.56 0.22 -13.81
CA MET A 41 6.83 1.30 -14.48
C MET A 41 5.36 1.39 -14.06
N LYS A 42 4.68 0.25 -13.95
CA LYS A 42 3.31 0.17 -13.40
C LYS A 42 3.24 0.82 -12.02
N GLN A 43 4.13 0.42 -11.11
CA GLN A 43 4.17 0.98 -9.76
C GLN A 43 4.52 2.48 -9.76
N ARG A 44 5.45 2.93 -10.60
CA ARG A 44 5.78 4.35 -10.75
C ARG A 44 4.56 5.17 -11.18
N HIS A 45 3.81 4.72 -12.19
CA HIS A 45 2.62 5.42 -12.66
C HIS A 45 1.51 5.46 -11.61
N LEU A 46 1.28 4.37 -10.89
CA LEU A 46 0.31 4.34 -9.79
C LEU A 46 0.65 5.37 -8.69
N ARG A 47 1.93 5.49 -8.31
CA ARG A 47 2.38 6.51 -7.35
C ARG A 47 2.11 7.93 -7.86
N LEU A 48 2.37 8.20 -9.14
CA LEU A 48 2.09 9.51 -9.76
C LEU A 48 0.59 9.84 -9.80
N LEU A 49 -0.29 8.82 -9.91
CA LEU A 49 -1.75 8.96 -9.85
C LEU A 49 -2.29 9.12 -8.41
N GLY A 50 -1.41 9.23 -7.41
CA GLY A 50 -1.78 9.40 -6.01
C GLY A 50 -2.15 8.12 -5.28
N PHE A 51 -1.78 6.95 -5.80
CA PHE A 51 -1.95 5.69 -5.07
C PHE A 51 -0.80 5.44 -4.10
N HIS A 52 -1.14 4.98 -2.90
CA HIS A 52 -0.22 4.29 -2.03
C HIS A 52 0.00 2.86 -2.56
N VAL A 53 1.15 2.64 -3.19
CA VAL A 53 1.50 1.33 -3.77
C VAL A 53 2.12 0.44 -2.70
N VAL A 54 1.43 -0.65 -2.37
CA VAL A 54 1.90 -1.69 -1.45
C VAL A 54 2.31 -2.90 -2.27
N GLN A 55 3.58 -3.27 -2.19
CA GLN A 55 4.12 -4.42 -2.88
C GLN A 55 4.13 -5.66 -1.98
N ILE A 56 3.66 -6.77 -2.52
CA ILE A 56 3.73 -8.11 -1.93
C ILE A 56 4.52 -9.01 -2.89
N PRO A 57 5.83 -9.20 -2.66
CA PRO A 57 6.64 -10.06 -3.51
C PRO A 57 6.51 -11.54 -3.14
N TYR A 58 6.57 -12.42 -4.14
CA TYR A 58 6.44 -13.88 -3.97
C TYR A 58 7.38 -14.43 -2.89
N TYR A 59 8.64 -13.98 -2.88
CA TYR A 59 9.67 -14.49 -1.97
C TYR A 59 9.43 -14.10 -0.51
N GLU A 60 8.51 -13.17 -0.22
CA GLU A 60 8.06 -12.89 1.16
C GLU A 60 6.91 -13.81 1.55
N ILE A 61 5.98 -14.11 0.62
CA ILE A 61 4.84 -15.00 0.86
C ILE A 61 5.30 -16.46 1.01
N GLU A 62 6.24 -16.91 0.19
CA GLU A 62 6.72 -18.30 0.20
C GLU A 62 7.40 -18.70 1.51
N LEU A 63 7.83 -17.73 2.32
CA LEU A 63 8.40 -17.97 3.65
C LEU A 63 7.33 -18.24 4.71
N LEU A 64 6.07 -17.92 4.43
CA LEU A 64 4.97 -18.04 5.37
C LEU A 64 4.40 -19.46 5.31
N LYS A 65 4.36 -20.11 6.48
CA LYS A 65 4.00 -21.53 6.61
C LYS A 65 2.53 -21.75 6.96
N SER A 66 1.82 -20.68 7.30
CA SER A 66 0.42 -20.77 7.73
C SER A 66 -0.43 -19.60 7.26
N ARG A 67 -1.74 -19.82 7.25
CA ARG A 67 -2.72 -18.76 6.99
C ARG A 67 -2.64 -17.63 8.03
N VAL A 68 -2.30 -17.96 9.28
CA VAL A 68 -2.15 -16.97 10.35
C VAL A 68 -0.98 -16.04 10.05
N GLU A 69 0.18 -16.60 9.70
CA GLU A 69 1.36 -15.82 9.30
C GLU A 69 1.10 -14.95 8.07
N LEU A 70 0.34 -15.45 7.09
CA LEU A 70 -0.09 -14.67 5.93
C LEU A 70 -0.94 -13.47 6.32
N VAL A 71 -1.92 -13.66 7.20
CA VAL A 71 -2.78 -12.57 7.67
C VAL A 71 -1.97 -11.52 8.45
N GLU A 72 -1.09 -11.94 9.36
CA GLU A 72 -0.22 -11.02 10.10
C GLU A 72 0.73 -10.23 9.20
N TYR A 73 1.31 -10.91 8.21
CA TYR A 73 2.15 -10.28 7.19
C TYR A 73 1.38 -9.20 6.42
N LEU A 74 0.17 -9.51 5.95
CA LEU A 74 -0.67 -8.58 5.20
C LEU A 74 -1.12 -7.39 6.06
N GLN A 75 -1.50 -7.66 7.31
CA GLN A 75 -1.86 -6.61 8.27
C GLN A 75 -0.70 -5.62 8.48
N ARG A 76 0.51 -6.12 8.67
CA ARG A 76 1.71 -5.27 8.83
C ARG A 76 2.05 -4.48 7.56
N LYS A 77 1.87 -5.08 6.37
CA LYS A 77 2.14 -4.41 5.07
C LYS A 77 1.12 -3.33 4.73
N LEU A 78 -0.16 -3.57 5.00
CA LEU A 78 -1.27 -2.67 4.65
C LEU A 78 -1.52 -1.60 5.72
N PHE A 79 -1.29 -1.95 6.99
CA PHE A 79 -1.55 -1.10 8.14
C PHE A 79 -0.30 -1.03 9.05
N PRO A 80 0.85 -0.54 8.54
CA PRO A 80 2.00 -0.28 9.40
C PRO A 80 1.53 0.65 10.51
N GLN A 81 1.64 0.21 11.76
CA GLN A 81 1.02 0.85 12.91
C GLN A 81 1.19 2.37 12.81
N LYS A 82 0.08 3.10 12.64
CA LYS A 82 0.08 4.50 13.04
C LYS A 82 0.33 4.44 14.54
N VAL A 83 1.54 4.79 14.97
CA VAL A 83 1.89 4.98 16.38
C VAL A 83 0.81 5.90 16.96
N GLY A 84 -0.21 5.34 17.62
CA GLY A 84 -1.32 6.09 18.21
C GLY A 84 -2.76 5.75 17.82
N VAL A 85 -3.07 4.75 16.98
CA VAL A 85 -4.48 4.30 16.82
C VAL A 85 -4.62 2.84 17.22
N ARG A 86 -5.08 2.64 18.47
CA ARG A 86 -5.59 1.37 18.98
C ARG A 86 -7.07 1.30 18.59
N TRP A 87 -7.46 0.25 17.87
CA TRP A 87 -8.87 -0.09 17.65
C TRP A 87 -9.42 -0.76 18.91
#